data_AF-A0A9D8ECJ9-F1
#
_entry.id   AF-A0A9D8ECJ9-F1
#
_cell.length_a   1.000
_cell.length_b   1.000
_cell.length_c   1.000
_cell.angle_alpha   90.00
_cell.angle_beta   90.00
_cell.angle_gamma   90.00
#
_symmetry.space_group_name_H-M   'P 1'
#
loop_
_entity.id
_entity.type
_entity.pdbx_description
1 polymer ?
#
loop_
_entity_poly.entity_id
_entity_poly.type
_entity_poly.pdbx_seq_one_letter_code
_entity_poly.pdbx_strand_id
1 'polypeptide(L)'
;MKRIINFILKDITVARRDNIVLYMLIAPLLIAFIMRLFIPSLESSTVAFAADSSLGAEFAEKLKGYGKVFVMEDDAAVRERVGKTDDVIGITAAESKYTVILEGNENDEIKEAAYVVLSDIMRGERIAQYSINNTGGGKSLIKEYLAILIILMAVLIAGMSAGFNIIDEKESGA
;
A
#
# COMPACT_ATOMS: atom_id res chain seq x y z
N MET A 1 35.31 24.67 -16.58
CA MET A 1 33.83 24.74 -16.46
C MET A 1 33.12 24.84 -17.81
N LYS A 2 33.34 25.88 -18.63
CA LYS A 2 32.66 26.02 -19.95
C LYS A 2 32.78 24.77 -20.85
N ARG A 3 33.94 24.12 -20.83
CA ARG A 3 34.20 22.90 -21.61
C ARG A 3 33.37 21.70 -21.14
N ILE A 4 33.25 21.51 -19.83
CA ILE A 4 32.44 20.43 -19.21
C ILE A 4 30.95 20.64 -19.50
N ILE A 5 30.48 21.89 -19.36
CA ILE A 5 29.09 22.25 -19.67
C ILE A 5 28.79 22.01 -21.15
N ASN A 6 29.71 22.36 -22.06
CA ASN A 6 29.54 22.10 -23.49
C ASN A 6 29.47 20.61 -23.83
N PHE A 7 30.19 19.74 -23.11
CA PHE A 7 30.06 18.29 -23.28
C PHE A 7 28.69 17.79 -22.81
N ILE A 8 28.23 18.23 -21.63
CA ILE A 8 26.89 17.88 -21.11
C ILE A 8 25.78 18.33 -22.07
N LEU A 9 25.87 19.55 -22.60
CA LEU A 9 24.89 20.08 -23.56
C LEU A 9 24.90 19.30 -24.88
N LYS A 10 26.09 18.87 -25.34
CA LYS A 10 26.22 18.01 -26.52
C LYS A 10 25.55 16.65 -26.27
N ASP A 11 25.80 16.02 -25.13
CA ASP A 11 25.22 14.72 -24.78
C ASP A 11 23.69 14.81 -24.65
N ILE A 12 23.17 15.89 -24.05
CA ILE A 12 21.73 16.16 -23.99
C ILE A 12 21.15 16.32 -25.40
N THR A 13 21.86 17.02 -26.30
CA THR A 13 21.41 17.22 -27.69
C THR A 13 21.38 15.91 -28.48
N VAL A 14 22.35 15.04 -28.27
CA VAL A 14 22.42 13.69 -28.88
C VAL A 14 21.31 12.79 -28.30
N ALA A 15 21.17 12.74 -26.98
CA ALA A 15 20.13 11.98 -26.29
C ALA A 15 18.71 12.42 -26.67
N ARG A 16 18.52 13.69 -27.04
CA ARG A 16 17.21 14.18 -27.50
C ARG A 16 16.83 13.70 -28.90
N ARG A 17 17.82 13.27 -29.69
CA ARG A 17 17.63 12.76 -31.05
C ARG A 17 17.40 11.25 -31.07
N ASP A 18 17.83 10.57 -30.01
CA ASP A 18 17.54 9.16 -29.76
C ASP A 18 16.39 9.01 -28.75
N ASN A 19 15.20 8.75 -29.28
CA ASN A 19 14.00 8.57 -28.46
C ASN A 19 14.17 7.44 -27.43
N ILE A 20 14.96 6.40 -27.72
CA ILE A 20 15.14 5.24 -26.84
C ILE A 20 15.92 5.64 -25.57
N VAL A 21 16.99 6.43 -25.70
CA VAL A 21 17.76 6.94 -24.56
C VAL A 21 16.93 7.90 -23.70
N LEU A 22 16.11 8.74 -24.35
CA LEU A 22 15.20 9.64 -23.64
C LEU A 22 14.14 8.86 -22.83
N TYR A 23 13.54 7.81 -23.40
CA TYR A 23 12.60 6.95 -22.69
C TYR A 23 13.28 6.24 -21.52
N MET A 24 14.50 5.73 -21.71
CA MET A 24 15.27 5.11 -20.64
C MET A 24 15.52 6.04 -19.46
N LEU A 25 15.82 7.33 -19.71
CA LEU A 25 16.07 8.29 -18.64
C LEU A 25 14.78 8.70 -17.89
N ILE A 26 13.66 8.82 -18.61
CA ILE A 26 12.39 9.31 -18.06
C ILE A 26 11.56 8.19 -17.41
N ALA A 27 11.66 6.95 -17.90
CA ALA A 27 10.82 5.84 -17.46
C ALA A 27 10.89 5.55 -15.94
N PRO A 28 12.07 5.52 -15.27
CA PRO A 28 12.14 5.31 -13.82
C PRO A 28 11.44 6.41 -13.02
N LEU A 29 11.54 7.65 -13.49
CA LEU A 29 10.88 8.80 -12.86
C LEU A 29 9.37 8.73 -13.02
N LEU A 30 8.88 8.35 -14.21
CA LEU A 30 7.45 8.15 -14.45
C LEU A 30 6.89 6.99 -13.62
N ILE A 31 7.60 5.87 -13.55
CA ILE A 31 7.20 4.73 -12.71
C ILE A 31 7.17 5.15 -11.24
N ALA A 32 8.20 5.84 -10.74
CA ALA A 32 8.22 6.34 -9.37
C ALA A 32 7.04 7.27 -9.07
N PHE A 33 6.70 8.14 -10.01
CA PHE A 33 5.56 9.05 -9.89
C PHE A 33 4.23 8.31 -9.86
N ILE A 34 4.01 7.36 -10.78
CA ILE A 34 2.83 6.51 -10.81
C ILE A 34 2.72 5.74 -9.50
N MET A 35 3.78 5.05 -9.08
CA MET A 35 3.79 4.28 -7.83
C MET A 35 3.44 5.16 -6.62
N ARG A 36 3.95 6.38 -6.54
CA ARG A 36 3.60 7.34 -5.47
C ARG A 36 2.10 7.62 -5.39
N LEU A 37 1.40 7.64 -6.52
CA LEU A 37 -0.05 7.83 -6.56
C LEU A 37 -0.81 6.58 -6.08
N PHE A 38 -0.28 5.38 -6.34
CA PHE A 38 -0.94 4.10 -5.99
C PHE A 38 -0.59 3.57 -4.59
N ILE A 39 0.56 3.94 -4.03
CA ILE A 39 1.03 3.50 -2.71
C ILE A 39 0.00 3.73 -1.59
N PRO A 40 -0.67 4.90 -1.48
CA PRO A 40 -1.71 5.10 -0.48
C PRO A 40 -2.84 4.07 -0.54
N SER A 41 -3.20 3.63 -1.75
CA SER A 41 -4.24 2.61 -1.97
C SER A 41 -3.81 1.20 -1.56
N LEU A 42 -2.51 0.91 -1.58
CA LEU A 42 -1.95 -0.39 -1.16
C LEU A 42 -1.75 -0.47 0.35
N GLU A 43 -1.45 0.67 0.98
CA GLU A 43 -1.28 0.76 2.45
C GLU A 43 -2.62 0.86 3.19
N SER A 44 -3.70 1.21 2.49
CA SER A 44 -5.04 1.34 3.08
C SER A 44 -5.83 0.03 3.07
N SER A 45 -5.23 -1.11 3.46
CA SER A 45 -6.06 -2.25 3.88
C SER A 45 -6.71 -1.88 5.21
N THR A 46 -7.77 -1.07 5.10
CA THR A 46 -8.60 -0.66 6.21
C THR A 46 -9.46 -1.85 6.51
N VAL A 47 -9.33 -2.39 7.73
CA VAL A 47 -10.10 -3.55 8.15
C VAL A 47 -11.59 -3.27 7.93
N ALA A 48 -12.27 -4.18 7.24
CA ALA A 48 -13.70 -4.09 7.00
C ALA A 48 -14.42 -5.00 7.99
N PHE A 49 -15.48 -4.49 8.61
CA PHE A 49 -16.30 -5.20 9.58
C PHE A 49 -17.74 -5.31 9.09
N ALA A 50 -18.31 -6.50 9.15
CA ALA A 50 -19.75 -6.73 9.03
C ALA A 50 -20.31 -6.93 10.45
N ALA A 51 -21.08 -5.96 10.93
CA ALA A 51 -21.64 -5.97 12.27
C ALA A 51 -23.14 -6.31 12.22
N ASP A 52 -23.57 -7.27 13.02
CA ASP A 52 -24.98 -7.54 13.26
C ASP A 52 -25.66 -6.35 13.95
N SER A 53 -26.87 -6.00 13.52
CA SER A 53 -27.71 -4.96 14.14
C SER A 53 -27.98 -5.20 15.63
N SER A 54 -27.93 -6.47 16.07
CA SER A 54 -28.08 -6.88 17.48
C SER A 54 -27.01 -6.31 18.42
N LEU A 55 -25.85 -5.90 17.88
CA LEU A 55 -24.75 -5.29 18.64
C LEU A 55 -25.05 -3.86 19.12
N GLY A 56 -26.08 -3.22 18.55
CA GLY A 56 -26.46 -1.85 18.87
C GLY A 56 -25.58 -0.78 18.19
N ALA A 57 -26.14 0.43 18.08
CA ALA A 57 -25.52 1.53 17.35
C ALA A 57 -24.19 2.00 17.96
N GLU A 58 -24.06 1.97 19.29
CA GLU A 58 -22.84 2.38 20.01
C GLU A 58 -21.64 1.49 19.66
N PHE A 59 -21.87 0.18 19.53
CA PHE A 59 -20.82 -0.78 19.17
C PHE A 59 -20.37 -0.58 17.72
N ALA A 60 -21.33 -0.38 16.80
CA ALA A 60 -21.04 -0.08 15.40
C ALA A 60 -20.27 1.25 15.24
N GLU A 61 -20.56 2.24 16.07
CA GLU A 61 -19.84 3.53 16.07
C GLU A 61 -18.41 3.39 16.58
N LYS A 62 -18.19 2.58 17.63
CA LYS A 62 -16.83 2.23 18.09
C LYS A 62 -16.03 1.50 17.01
N LEU A 63 -16.65 0.56 16.28
CA LEU A 63 -16.00 -0.14 15.17
C LEU A 63 -15.60 0.80 14.02
N LYS A 64 -16.38 1.86 13.75
CA LYS A 64 -16.03 2.86 12.72
C LYS A 64 -14.71 3.59 13.02
N GLY A 65 -14.27 3.61 14.28
CA GLY A 65 -12.97 4.15 14.68
C GLY A 65 -11.77 3.30 14.21
N TYR A 66 -11.99 2.02 13.91
CA TYR A 66 -10.94 1.07 13.51
C TYR A 66 -10.99 0.71 12.03
N GLY A 67 -12.11 0.95 11.34
CA GLY A 67 -12.25 0.58 9.94
C GLY A 67 -13.63 0.84 9.34
N LYS A 68 -13.88 0.24 8.17
CA LYS A 68 -15.16 0.38 7.46
C LYS A 68 -16.17 -0.60 8.05
N VAL A 69 -17.33 -0.10 8.47
CA VAL A 69 -18.36 -0.93 9.11
C VAL A 69 -19.60 -1.02 8.22
N PHE A 70 -20.06 -2.24 7.98
CA PHE A 70 -21.34 -2.55 7.35
C PHE A 70 -22.28 -3.11 8.43
N VAL A 71 -23.40 -2.44 8.68
CA VAL A 71 -24.41 -2.94 9.62
C VAL A 71 -25.38 -3.82 8.85
N MET A 72 -25.57 -5.06 9.30
CA MET A 72 -26.43 -6.07 8.69
C MET A 72 -27.64 -6.34 9.58
N GLU A 73 -28.73 -6.82 8.97
CA GLU A 73 -29.99 -7.05 9.68
C GLU A 73 -29.91 -8.22 10.66
N ASP A 74 -29.21 -9.31 10.29
CA ASP A 74 -29.11 -10.54 11.08
C ASP A 74 -27.77 -11.28 10.90
N ASP A 75 -27.54 -12.32 11.71
CA ASP A 75 -26.37 -13.21 11.62
C ASP A 75 -26.22 -13.86 10.24
N ALA A 76 -27.32 -14.17 9.56
CA ALA A 76 -27.30 -14.80 8.25
C ALA A 76 -26.72 -13.84 7.19
N ALA A 77 -27.14 -12.57 7.21
CA ALA A 77 -26.64 -11.51 6.35
C ALA A 77 -25.17 -11.17 6.65
N VAL A 78 -24.74 -11.26 7.91
CA VAL A 78 -23.31 -11.16 8.28
C VAL A 78 -22.52 -12.30 7.64
N ARG A 79 -22.96 -13.55 7.77
CA ARG A 79 -22.29 -14.71 7.16
C ARG A 79 -22.23 -14.63 5.64
N GLU A 80 -23.32 -14.22 5.00
CA GLU A 80 -23.34 -14.02 3.54
C GLU A 80 -22.33 -12.96 3.10
N ARG A 81 -22.19 -11.89 3.90
CA ARG A 81 -21.23 -10.81 3.61
C ARG A 81 -19.78 -11.26 3.76
N VAL A 82 -19.48 -12.03 4.80
CA VAL A 82 -18.14 -12.58 5.07
C VAL A 82 -17.76 -13.61 4.00
N GLY A 83 -18.72 -14.38 3.47
CA GLY A 83 -18.48 -15.35 2.41
C GLY A 83 -18.28 -14.76 1.01
N LYS A 84 -18.14 -13.44 0.86
CA LYS A 84 -17.79 -12.80 -0.41
C LYS A 84 -16.28 -12.81 -0.59
N THR A 85 -15.82 -12.54 -1.81
CA THR A 85 -14.40 -12.65 -2.21
C THR A 85 -13.49 -11.57 -1.62
N ASP A 86 -13.94 -10.82 -0.62
CA ASP A 86 -13.24 -9.71 0.00
C ASP A 86 -13.09 -9.90 1.51
N ASP A 87 -11.93 -9.51 2.04
CA ASP A 87 -11.56 -9.72 3.44
C ASP A 87 -12.43 -8.86 4.38
N VAL A 88 -13.53 -9.44 4.88
CA VAL A 88 -14.46 -8.78 5.81
C VAL A 88 -14.67 -9.63 7.06
N ILE A 89 -14.47 -9.01 8.22
CA ILE A 89 -14.61 -9.65 9.52
C ILE A 89 -16.06 -9.52 9.97
N GLY A 90 -16.75 -10.64 10.17
CA GLY A 90 -18.08 -10.66 10.74
C GLY A 90 -18.05 -10.60 12.26
N ILE A 91 -18.93 -9.81 12.86
CA ILE A 91 -19.14 -9.74 14.31
C ILE A 91 -20.63 -9.86 14.60
N THR A 92 -21.01 -10.82 15.42
CA THR A 92 -22.37 -10.99 15.94
C THR A 92 -22.33 -11.16 17.46
N ALA A 93 -23.46 -10.92 18.13
CA ALA A 93 -23.66 -11.23 19.54
C ALA A 93 -24.79 -12.24 19.70
N ALA A 94 -24.47 -13.42 20.22
CA ALA A 94 -25.45 -14.42 20.60
C ALA A 94 -25.30 -14.70 22.10
N GLU A 95 -26.41 -14.63 22.86
CA GLU A 95 -26.47 -15.04 24.27
C GLU A 95 -25.37 -14.41 25.17
N SER A 96 -25.10 -13.11 24.99
CA SER A 96 -24.06 -12.35 25.73
C SER A 96 -22.61 -12.75 25.41
N LYS A 97 -22.38 -13.48 24.31
CA LYS A 97 -21.04 -13.75 23.77
C LYS A 97 -20.89 -13.12 22.40
N TYR A 98 -19.80 -12.39 22.23
CA TYR A 98 -19.38 -11.89 20.92
C TYR A 98 -18.75 -13.03 20.14
N THR A 99 -19.19 -13.22 18.90
CA THR A 99 -18.65 -14.21 17.99
C THR A 99 -18.05 -13.49 16.79
N VAL A 100 -16.79 -13.82 16.50
CA VAL A 100 -16.09 -13.36 15.30
C VAL A 100 -16.24 -14.42 14.22
N ILE A 101 -16.67 -14.01 13.03
CA ILE A 101 -16.90 -14.86 11.86
C ILE A 101 -15.87 -14.47 10.80
N LEU A 102 -15.15 -15.45 10.29
CA LEU A 102 -14.11 -15.31 9.26
C LEU A 102 -14.40 -16.34 8.16
N GLU A 103 -14.01 -16.02 6.92
CA GLU A 103 -14.13 -16.90 5.75
C GLU A 103 -13.22 -18.14 5.88
N GLY A 104 -12.06 -17.97 6.52
CA GLY A 104 -11.08 -19.02 6.83
C GLY A 104 -9.82 -19.01 5.96
N ASN A 105 -9.78 -18.18 4.92
CA ASN A 105 -8.63 -17.96 4.04
C ASN A 105 -7.82 -16.71 4.40
N GLU A 106 -8.22 -15.96 5.44
CA GLU A 106 -7.59 -14.70 5.80
C GLU A 106 -6.21 -14.91 6.42
N ASN A 107 -5.33 -13.95 6.17
CA ASN A 107 -4.01 -13.89 6.79
C ASN A 107 -4.13 -13.80 8.32
N ASP A 108 -3.18 -14.39 9.05
CA ASP A 108 -3.18 -14.44 10.51
C ASP A 108 -3.14 -13.03 11.14
N GLU A 109 -2.52 -12.06 10.46
CA GLU A 109 -2.53 -10.64 10.87
C GLU A 109 -3.96 -10.05 10.97
N ILE A 110 -4.86 -10.44 10.05
CA ILE A 110 -6.26 -9.97 10.04
C ILE A 110 -7.02 -10.60 11.21
N LYS A 111 -6.75 -11.86 11.52
CA LYS A 111 -7.34 -12.58 12.67
C LYS A 111 -6.91 -11.91 13.98
N GLU A 112 -5.62 -11.65 14.14
CA GLU A 112 -5.09 -10.97 15.34
C GLU A 112 -5.68 -9.56 15.49
N ALA A 113 -5.77 -8.79 14.40
CA ALA A 113 -6.40 -7.48 14.40
C ALA A 113 -7.87 -7.54 14.87
N ALA A 114 -8.64 -8.54 14.42
CA ALA A 114 -10.01 -8.77 14.85
C ALA A 114 -10.12 -8.91 16.37
N TYR A 115 -9.27 -9.77 16.96
CA TYR A 115 -9.28 -10.03 18.40
C TYR A 115 -8.85 -8.80 19.20
N VAL A 116 -7.84 -8.06 18.73
CA VAL A 116 -7.36 -6.84 19.38
C VAL A 116 -8.47 -5.79 19.40
N VAL A 117 -9.14 -5.54 18.27
CA VAL A 117 -10.24 -4.57 18.17
C VAL A 117 -11.40 -4.97 19.08
N LEU A 118 -11.83 -6.24 19.03
CA LEU A 118 -12.92 -6.73 19.87
C LEU A 118 -12.57 -6.59 21.36
N SER A 119 -11.34 -6.92 21.76
CA SER A 119 -10.88 -6.83 23.14
C SER A 119 -10.85 -5.38 23.67
N ASP A 120 -10.52 -4.42 22.81
CA ASP A 120 -10.48 -3.01 23.17
C ASP A 120 -11.90 -2.45 23.35
N ILE A 121 -12.83 -2.83 22.47
CA ILE A 121 -14.25 -2.44 22.58
C ILE A 121 -14.88 -3.04 23.84
N MET A 122 -14.56 -4.28 24.18
CA MET A 122 -15.07 -4.98 25.37
C MET A 122 -14.49 -4.45 26.69
N ARG A 123 -13.29 -3.85 26.69
CA ARG A 123 -12.64 -3.35 27.91
C ARG A 123 -13.32 -2.11 28.54
N GLY A 124 -14.28 -1.49 27.86
CA GLY A 124 -15.01 -0.33 28.38
C GLY A 124 -14.19 0.97 28.37
N GLU A 125 -14.72 2.03 29.00
CA GLU A 125 -14.08 3.36 28.98
C GLU A 125 -12.68 3.33 29.61
N ARG A 126 -11.69 3.76 28.82
CA ARG A 126 -10.33 3.95 29.31
C ARG A 126 -10.32 5.09 30.33
N ILE A 127 -9.85 4.79 31.54
CA ILE A 127 -9.66 5.74 32.66
C ILE A 127 -8.67 6.87 32.30
N ALA A 128 -7.95 6.73 31.18
CA ALA A 128 -7.12 7.78 30.62
C ALA A 128 -7.15 7.74 29.07
N GLN A 129 -7.39 8.90 28.48
CA GLN A 129 -7.25 9.13 27.04
C GLN A 129 -5.76 9.31 26.72
N TYR A 130 -5.16 8.30 26.10
CA TYR A 130 -3.81 8.39 25.57
C TYR A 130 -3.90 8.60 24.06
N SER A 131 -3.43 9.76 23.58
CA SER A 131 -3.22 9.97 22.15
C SER A 131 -1.89 9.36 21.77
N ILE A 132 -1.90 8.14 21.25
CA ILE A 132 -0.70 7.55 20.64
C ILE A 132 -0.54 8.20 19.27
N ASN A 133 0.17 9.32 19.22
CA ASN A 133 0.65 9.87 17.96
C ASN A 133 1.81 8.99 17.50
N ASN A 134 1.51 8.00 16.67
CA ASN A 134 2.54 7.25 15.98
C ASN A 134 3.14 8.15 14.90
N THR A 135 4.19 8.90 15.24
CA THR A 135 4.85 9.90 14.39
C THR A 135 5.68 9.29 13.24
N GLY A 136 5.38 8.06 12.84
CA GLY A 136 6.10 7.29 11.83
C GLY A 136 6.64 6.00 12.44
N GLY A 137 6.07 4.86 12.05
CA GLY A 137 6.49 3.59 12.62
C GLY A 137 6.20 2.34 11.80
N GLY A 138 5.34 2.40 10.79
CA GLY A 138 5.27 1.35 9.78
C GLY A 138 6.18 1.72 8.61
N LYS A 139 7.43 1.23 8.58
CA LYS A 139 8.18 1.23 7.32
C LYS A 139 7.38 0.37 6.35
N SER A 140 6.75 0.99 5.37
CA SER A 140 6.05 0.25 4.33
C SER A 140 7.06 -0.54 3.53
N LEU A 141 7.02 -1.86 3.68
CA LEU A 141 7.87 -2.79 2.95
C LEU A 141 7.71 -2.58 1.44
N ILE A 142 6.51 -2.24 0.99
CA ILE A 142 6.20 -1.90 -0.41
C ILE A 142 6.99 -0.65 -0.85
N LYS A 143 6.98 0.44 -0.06
CA LYS A 143 7.78 1.64 -0.36
C LYS A 143 9.27 1.32 -0.43
N GLU A 144 9.75 0.48 0.48
CA GLU A 144 11.17 0.10 0.57
C GLU A 144 11.60 -0.74 -0.64
N TYR A 145 10.85 -1.80 -0.97
CA TYR A 145 11.14 -2.62 -2.16
C TYR A 145 11.04 -1.83 -3.46
N LEU A 146 10.08 -0.92 -3.58
CA LEU A 146 9.95 -0.07 -4.77
C LEU A 146 11.12 0.91 -4.91
N ALA A 147 11.58 1.49 -3.81
CA ALA A 147 12.77 2.34 -3.83
C ALA A 147 13.99 1.55 -4.30
N ILE A 148 14.19 0.33 -3.80
CA ILE A 148 15.27 -0.57 -4.23
C ILE A 148 15.15 -0.88 -5.73
N LEU A 149 13.95 -1.23 -6.21
CA LEU A 149 13.70 -1.54 -7.62
C LEU A 149 14.03 -0.36 -8.54
N ILE A 150 13.62 0.86 -8.18
CA ILE A 150 13.91 2.08 -8.96
C ILE A 150 15.41 2.34 -9.00
N ILE A 151 16.12 2.17 -7.88
CA ILE A 151 17.58 2.33 -7.82
C ILE A 151 18.26 1.30 -8.73
N LEU A 152 17.88 0.04 -8.65
CA LEU A 152 18.43 -1.02 -9.50
C LEU A 152 18.19 -0.75 -10.99
N MET A 153 16.98 -0.28 -11.32
CA MET A 153 16.61 0.06 -12.70
C MET A 153 17.44 1.24 -13.23
N ALA A 154 17.68 2.27 -12.40
CA ALA A 154 18.54 3.39 -12.76
C ALA A 154 19.99 2.95 -13.02
N VAL A 155 20.54 2.05 -12.19
CA VAL A 155 21.88 1.48 -12.38
C VAL A 155 21.96 0.66 -13.67
N LEU A 156 20.95 -0.18 -13.95
CA LEU A 156 20.87 -0.98 -15.17
C LEU A 156 20.80 -0.11 -16.42
N ILE A 157 19.95 0.92 -16.41
CA ILE A 157 19.82 1.86 -17.53
C ILE A 157 21.13 2.62 -17.76
N ALA A 158 21.79 3.07 -16.71
CA ALA A 158 23.08 3.76 -16.83
C ALA A 158 24.14 2.85 -17.47
N GLY A 159 24.23 1.59 -17.02
CA GLY A 159 25.15 0.61 -17.60
C GLY A 159 24.83 0.29 -19.07
N MET A 160 23.55 0.09 -19.38
CA MET A 160 23.08 -0.19 -20.74
C MET A 160 23.32 0.99 -21.68
N SER A 161 23.04 2.22 -21.23
CA SER A 161 23.29 3.44 -22.00
C SER A 161 24.78 3.65 -22.28
N ALA A 162 25.65 3.40 -21.29
CA ALA A 162 27.10 3.42 -21.51
C ALA A 162 27.53 2.35 -22.53
N GLY A 163 26.96 1.14 -22.45
CA GLY A 163 27.21 0.07 -23.41
C GLY A 163 26.81 0.42 -24.84
N PHE A 164 25.60 0.96 -25.04
CA PHE A 164 25.16 1.39 -26.37
C PHE A 164 26.03 2.51 -26.93
N ASN A 165 26.41 3.49 -26.11
CA ASN A 165 27.32 4.56 -26.56
C ASN A 165 28.69 4.02 -27.00
N ILE A 166 29.24 3.02 -26.30
CA ILE A 166 30.53 2.39 -26.69
C ILE A 166 30.41 1.66 -28.03
N ILE A 167 29.30 0.95 -28.25
CA ILE A 167 29.05 0.24 -29.50
C ILE A 167 28.88 1.24 -30.65
N ASP A 168 28.08 2.29 -30.44
CA ASP A 168 27.87 3.35 -31.42
C ASP A 168 29.19 4.05 -31.80
N GLU A 169 30.06 4.33 -30.82
CA GLU A 169 31.38 4.93 -31.06
C GLU A 169 32.25 3.99 -31.93
N LYS A 170 32.24 2.68 -31.62
CA LYS A 170 32.98 1.66 -32.39
C LYS A 170 32.46 1.47 -33.82
N GLU A 171 31.14 1.47 -34.02
CA GLU A 171 30.54 1.30 -35.35
C GLU A 171 30.63 2.56 -36.22
N SER A 172 30.53 3.74 -35.59
CA SER A 172 30.58 5.03 -36.30
C SER A 172 32.00 5.43 -36.74
N GLY A 173 33.03 4.71 -36.29
CA GLY A 173 34.43 4.96 -36.64
C GLY A 173 35.01 6.27 -36.09
N ALA A 174 34.41 6.79 -35.02
CA ALA A 174 34.90 7.97 -34.28
C ALA A 174 35.87 7.56 -33.17
#